data_AF-A0A7V9TCI4-F1
#
_entry.id   AF-A0A7V9TCI4-F1
#
_cell.length_a   1.000
_cell.length_b   1.000
_cell.length_c   1.000
_cell.angle_alpha   90.00
_cell.angle_beta   90.00
_cell.angle_gamma   90.00
#
_symmetry.space_group_name_H-M   'P 1'
#
loop_
_entity.id
_entity.type
_entity.pdbx_description
1 polymer ?
#
loop_
_entity_poly.entity_id
_entity_poly.type
_entity_poly.pdbx_seq_one_letter_code
_entity_poly.pdbx_strand_id
1 'polypeptide(L)'
;MAVAAEASMPPASHRAMPDRPRLRNLPLPVLLALGIILGVAFGLRAWSATHPVVDPGPDSTAYRAIAAYLFESGRYGTPAQTSPSDWSPGLPLLVAALYTVIGAADETAARLLIAVLGTVMVLFTFLIGRRVAGVAVGLIAAALVATYPTYIENNGQLLSEPLAAFLLTGGLLAVLWAAERRRLIAWVLPGLFFGALTLTRPEYQAITFAFAALVLWRAWRDAGLLRGVAAAAVVVIAAALVVAPWMVRNRIVLD
;
A
#
# COMPACT_ATOMS: atom_id res chain seq x y z
N MET A 1 29.92 -19.02 53.49
CA MET A 1 29.67 -17.92 52.53
C MET A 1 29.77 -18.49 51.13
N ALA A 2 28.63 -18.83 50.53
CA ALA A 2 28.57 -19.36 49.16
C ALA A 2 28.38 -18.18 48.19
N VAL A 3 29.41 -17.91 47.37
CA VAL A 3 29.32 -16.94 46.28
C VAL A 3 28.64 -17.66 45.12
N ALA A 4 27.41 -17.27 44.82
CA ALA A 4 26.67 -17.75 43.66
C ALA A 4 27.33 -17.22 42.38
N ALA A 5 27.77 -18.13 41.52
CA ALA A 5 28.26 -17.83 40.19
C ALA A 5 27.11 -17.31 39.34
N GLU A 6 27.16 -16.02 39.00
CA GLU A 6 26.24 -15.36 38.08
C GLU A 6 26.49 -15.92 36.67
N ALA A 7 25.60 -16.82 36.24
CA ALA A 7 25.64 -17.39 34.90
C ALA A 7 25.30 -16.29 33.88
N SER A 8 26.33 -15.73 33.24
CA SER A 8 26.21 -14.79 32.13
C SER A 8 25.44 -15.44 30.97
N MET A 9 24.19 -15.01 30.75
CA MET A 9 23.45 -15.36 29.54
C MET A 9 24.22 -14.85 28.30
N PRO A 10 24.48 -15.70 27.30
CA PRO A 10 25.07 -15.24 26.05
C PRO A 10 24.12 -14.28 25.33
N PRO A 11 24.63 -13.23 24.66
CA PRO A 11 23.80 -12.31 23.91
C PRO A 11 23.01 -13.06 22.84
N ALA A 12 21.71 -12.76 22.73
CA ALA A 12 20.82 -13.34 21.73
C ALA A 12 21.46 -13.18 20.35
N SER A 13 21.82 -14.30 19.72
CA SER A 13 22.35 -14.30 18.36
C SER A 13 21.28 -13.68 17.45
N HIS A 14 21.59 -12.51 16.89
CA HIS A 14 20.84 -11.94 15.79
C HIS A 14 20.93 -12.94 14.64
N ARG A 15 19.97 -13.86 14.51
CA ARG A 15 19.83 -14.67 13.31
C ARG A 15 19.54 -13.71 12.18
N ALA A 16 20.58 -13.33 11.45
CA ALA A 16 20.44 -12.70 10.15
C ALA A 16 19.44 -13.55 9.36
N MET A 17 18.38 -12.92 8.87
CA MET A 17 17.43 -13.61 8.02
C MET A 17 18.21 -14.24 6.85
N PRO A 18 18.05 -15.55 6.60
CA PRO A 18 18.84 -16.24 5.59
C PRO A 18 18.67 -15.55 4.23
N ASP A 19 19.77 -15.38 3.51
CA ASP A 19 19.76 -14.84 2.15
C ASP A 19 18.85 -15.69 1.27
N ARG A 20 17.74 -15.10 0.82
CA ARG A 20 16.76 -15.79 -0.04
C ARG A 20 17.06 -15.47 -1.50
N PRO A 21 16.94 -16.45 -2.41
CA PRO A 21 17.23 -16.26 -3.83
C PRO A 21 16.44 -15.07 -4.39
N ARG A 22 17.10 -14.28 -5.25
CA ARG A 22 16.44 -13.23 -6.03
C ARG A 22 15.31 -13.85 -6.86
N LEU A 23 14.27 -13.09 -7.20
CA LEU A 23 13.15 -13.57 -8.03
C LEU A 23 13.61 -14.35 -9.28
N ARG A 24 14.65 -13.84 -9.95
CA ARG A 24 15.26 -14.46 -11.15
C ARG A 24 15.95 -15.82 -10.91
N ASN A 25 16.16 -16.20 -9.66
CA ASN A 25 16.79 -17.46 -9.27
C ASN A 25 15.77 -18.48 -8.75
N LEU A 26 14.46 -18.19 -8.84
CA LEU A 26 13.42 -19.15 -8.45
C LEU A 26 13.33 -20.30 -9.46
N PRO A 27 13.05 -21.52 -9.01
CA PRO A 27 12.90 -22.65 -9.92
C PRO A 27 11.67 -22.44 -10.82
N LEU A 28 11.74 -22.92 -12.06
CA LEU A 28 10.69 -22.73 -13.07
C LEU A 28 9.27 -23.08 -12.58
N PRO A 29 9.03 -24.19 -11.84
CA PRO A 29 7.70 -24.51 -11.32
C PRO A 29 7.11 -23.43 -10.42
N VAL A 30 7.95 -22.73 -9.64
CA VAL A 30 7.51 -21.63 -8.76
C VAL A 30 7.13 -20.41 -9.59
N LEU A 31 7.90 -20.10 -10.64
CA LEU A 31 7.58 -19.00 -11.54
C LEU A 31 6.28 -19.27 -12.32
N LEU A 32 6.08 -20.51 -12.77
CA LEU A 32 4.83 -20.92 -13.43
C LEU A 32 3.64 -20.84 -12.48
N ALA A 33 3.77 -21.35 -11.25
CA ALA A 33 2.71 -21.26 -10.24
C ALA A 33 2.36 -19.80 -9.92
N LEU A 34 3.36 -18.94 -9.71
CA LEU A 34 3.14 -17.51 -9.49
C LEU A 34 2.49 -16.84 -10.71
N GLY A 35 2.94 -17.17 -11.93
CA GLY A 35 2.35 -16.66 -13.17
C GLY A 35 0.87 -17.03 -13.31
N ILE A 36 0.50 -18.27 -12.99
CA ILE A 36 -0.90 -18.74 -12.97
C ILE A 36 -1.70 -17.97 -11.92
N ILE A 37 -1.18 -17.82 -10.69
CA ILE A 37 -1.85 -17.07 -9.62
C ILE A 37 -2.10 -15.62 -10.04
N LEU A 38 -1.11 -14.96 -10.64
CA LEU A 38 -1.25 -13.58 -11.12
C LEU A 38 -2.21 -13.47 -12.31
N GLY A 39 -2.21 -14.44 -13.23
CA GLY A 39 -3.16 -14.51 -14.34
C GLY A 39 -4.60 -14.68 -13.87
N VAL A 40 -4.83 -15.59 -12.91
CA VAL A 40 -6.14 -15.77 -12.27
C VAL A 40 -6.56 -14.51 -11.50
N ALA A 41 -5.64 -13.92 -10.73
CA ALA A 41 -5.92 -12.69 -9.98
C ALA A 41 -6.37 -11.54 -10.89
N PHE A 42 -5.65 -11.33 -12.00
CA PHE A 42 -5.99 -10.32 -12.99
C PHE A 42 -7.31 -10.65 -13.69
N GLY A 43 -7.50 -11.89 -14.15
CA GLY A 43 -8.72 -12.31 -14.85
C GLY A 43 -9.99 -12.10 -14.02
N LEU A 44 -9.97 -12.48 -12.75
CA LEU A 44 -11.11 -12.27 -11.83
C LEU A 44 -11.40 -10.79 -11.59
N ARG A 45 -10.36 -9.97 -11.41
CA ARG A 45 -10.50 -8.52 -11.18
C ARG A 45 -10.93 -7.78 -12.44
N ALA A 46 -10.40 -8.16 -13.60
CA ALA A 46 -10.79 -7.60 -14.89
C ALA A 46 -12.25 -7.96 -15.22
N TRP A 47 -12.67 -9.20 -14.93
CA TRP A 47 -14.08 -9.60 -15.08
C TRP A 47 -14.99 -8.75 -14.19
N SER A 48 -14.63 -8.55 -12.92
CA SER A 48 -15.37 -7.68 -12.01
C SER A 48 -15.36 -6.21 -12.45
N ALA A 49 -14.26 -5.74 -13.04
CA ALA A 49 -14.15 -4.39 -13.58
C ALA A 49 -15.07 -4.13 -14.78
N THR A 50 -15.28 -5.14 -15.64
CA THR A 50 -16.16 -5.04 -16.81
C THR A 50 -17.61 -5.45 -16.55
N HIS A 51 -17.89 -6.10 -15.41
CA HIS A 51 -19.23 -6.48 -14.96
C HIS A 51 -19.50 -5.89 -13.57
N PRO A 52 -19.50 -4.54 -13.43
CA PRO A 52 -19.76 -3.91 -12.15
C PRO A 52 -21.20 -4.17 -11.67
N VAL A 53 -21.38 -4.17 -10.36
CA VAL A 53 -22.72 -4.22 -9.75
C VAL A 53 -23.48 -2.94 -10.13
N VAL A 54 -24.78 -3.08 -10.43
CA VAL A 54 -25.64 -1.96 -10.87
C VAL A 54 -25.73 -0.87 -9.80
N ASP A 55 -25.85 -1.26 -8.53
CA ASP A 55 -25.86 -0.37 -7.38
C ASP A 55 -24.71 -0.70 -6.42
N PRO A 56 -23.51 -0.12 -6.64
CA PRO A 56 -22.33 -0.40 -5.82
C PRO A 56 -22.30 0.42 -4.51
N GLY A 57 -23.40 1.09 -4.17
CA GLY A 57 -23.53 1.87 -2.94
C GLY A 57 -23.04 3.32 -3.04
N PRO A 58 -23.22 4.08 -1.93
CA PRO A 58 -23.00 5.52 -1.90
C PRO A 58 -21.52 5.90 -2.09
N ASP A 59 -20.60 5.16 -1.48
CA ASP A 59 -19.15 5.44 -1.55
C ASP A 59 -18.62 5.37 -2.98
N SER A 60 -18.93 4.27 -3.68
CA SER A 60 -18.56 4.08 -5.09
C SER A 60 -19.13 5.20 -5.96
N THR A 61 -20.38 5.59 -5.71
CA THR A 61 -21.05 6.66 -6.46
C THR A 61 -20.37 8.01 -6.22
N ALA A 62 -20.02 8.31 -4.97
CA ALA A 62 -19.29 9.53 -4.62
C ALA A 62 -17.91 9.58 -5.26
N TYR A 63 -17.09 8.51 -5.14
CA TYR A 63 -15.75 8.50 -5.72
C TYR A 63 -15.74 8.69 -7.23
N ARG A 64 -16.67 8.03 -7.94
CA ARG A 64 -16.83 8.19 -9.39
C ARG A 64 -17.23 9.61 -9.78
N ALA A 65 -18.22 10.18 -9.09
CA ALA A 65 -18.69 11.54 -9.36
C ALA A 65 -17.62 12.60 -9.07
N ILE A 66 -16.87 12.47 -7.97
CA ILE A 66 -15.77 13.39 -7.64
C ILE A 66 -14.67 13.32 -8.69
N ALA A 67 -14.28 12.11 -9.12
CA ALA A 67 -13.22 11.93 -10.10
C ALA A 67 -13.59 12.52 -11.47
N ALA A 68 -14.82 12.27 -11.93
CA ALA A 68 -15.33 12.84 -13.18
C ALA A 68 -15.42 14.38 -13.09
N TYR A 69 -15.99 14.92 -12.01
CA TYR A 69 -16.10 16.36 -11.83
C TYR A 69 -14.73 17.05 -11.73
N LEU A 70 -13.76 16.41 -11.07
CA LEU A 70 -12.38 16.91 -11.02
C LEU A 70 -11.74 16.94 -12.40
N PHE A 71 -11.94 15.89 -13.21
CA PHE A 71 -11.46 15.85 -14.58
C PHE A 71 -12.08 16.96 -15.46
N GLU A 72 -13.40 17.16 -15.36
CA GLU A 72 -14.13 18.12 -16.20
C GLU A 72 -13.94 19.58 -15.78
N SER A 73 -13.95 19.85 -14.48
CA SER A 73 -14.00 21.22 -13.93
C SER A 73 -12.69 21.69 -13.32
N GLY A 74 -11.74 20.79 -13.08
CA GLY A 74 -10.51 21.06 -12.34
C GLY A 74 -10.72 21.27 -10.83
N ARG A 75 -11.93 21.05 -10.31
CA ARG A 75 -12.27 21.26 -8.89
C ARG A 75 -12.59 19.94 -8.21
N TYR A 76 -12.05 19.75 -7.01
CA TYR A 76 -12.34 18.57 -6.21
C TYR A 76 -13.67 18.75 -5.45
N GLY A 77 -14.49 17.69 -5.47
CA GLY A 77 -15.80 17.61 -4.83
C GLY A 77 -16.91 17.48 -5.88
N THR A 78 -18.17 17.65 -5.49
CA THR A 78 -19.29 17.86 -6.42
C THR A 78 -20.25 18.90 -5.83
N PRO A 79 -21.05 19.60 -6.66
CA PRO A 79 -22.07 20.53 -6.16
C PRO A 79 -23.15 19.88 -5.29
N ALA A 80 -23.31 18.56 -5.36
CA ALA A 80 -24.28 17.81 -4.57
C ALA A 80 -23.77 17.48 -3.16
N GLN A 81 -22.47 17.70 -2.88
CA GLN A 81 -21.88 17.44 -1.58
C GLN A 81 -22.02 18.63 -0.64
N THR A 82 -22.26 18.36 0.64
CA THR A 82 -22.32 19.38 1.69
C THR A 82 -20.96 20.05 1.89
N SER A 83 -19.87 19.27 1.82
CA SER A 83 -18.52 19.80 1.86
C SER A 83 -17.63 19.13 0.80
N PRO A 84 -16.76 19.89 0.12
CA PRO A 84 -15.84 19.35 -0.87
C PRO A 84 -14.72 18.48 -0.27
N SER A 85 -14.75 18.21 1.05
CA SER A 85 -13.76 17.39 1.75
C SER A 85 -14.38 16.20 2.51
N ASP A 86 -15.65 15.87 2.25
CA ASP A 86 -16.34 14.74 2.90
C ASP A 86 -15.72 13.37 2.55
N TRP A 87 -14.99 13.31 1.44
CA TRP A 87 -14.39 12.09 0.90
C TRP A 87 -12.87 12.23 0.73
N SER A 88 -12.16 11.18 1.11
CA SER A 88 -10.71 11.08 0.98
C SER A 88 -10.24 11.20 -0.47
N PRO A 89 -9.21 12.01 -0.74
CA PRO A 89 -8.82 12.37 -2.11
C PRO A 89 -8.02 11.31 -2.85
N GLY A 90 -7.43 10.32 -2.17
CA GLY A 90 -6.46 9.42 -2.80
C GLY A 90 -6.99 8.70 -4.04
N LEU A 91 -8.18 8.08 -3.94
CA LEU A 91 -8.78 7.39 -5.07
C LEU A 91 -9.28 8.36 -6.17
N PRO A 92 -10.07 9.41 -5.88
CA PRO A 92 -10.51 10.34 -6.92
C PRO A 92 -9.37 11.04 -7.66
N LEU A 93 -8.29 11.41 -6.96
CA LEU A 93 -7.11 12.01 -7.59
C LEU A 93 -6.44 11.04 -8.57
N LEU A 94 -6.29 9.77 -8.19
CA LEU A 94 -5.73 8.73 -9.07
C LEU A 94 -6.60 8.54 -10.32
N VAL A 95 -7.91 8.46 -10.15
CA VAL A 95 -8.86 8.23 -11.25
C VAL A 95 -8.94 9.45 -12.17
N ALA A 96 -9.00 10.66 -11.63
CA ALA A 96 -8.99 11.88 -12.43
C ALA A 96 -7.67 12.02 -13.22
N ALA A 97 -6.54 11.67 -12.62
CA ALA A 97 -5.25 11.64 -13.33
C ALA A 97 -5.23 10.60 -14.46
N LEU A 98 -5.93 9.47 -14.31
CA LEU A 98 -6.12 8.53 -15.42
C LEU A 98 -6.98 9.15 -16.53
N TYR A 99 -8.07 9.82 -16.17
CA TYR A 99 -8.97 10.48 -17.13
C TYR A 99 -8.26 11.58 -17.92
N THR A 100 -7.36 12.35 -17.31
CA THR A 100 -6.56 13.35 -18.03
C THR A 100 -5.59 12.72 -19.03
N VAL A 101 -5.01 11.56 -18.70
CA VAL A 101 -4.12 10.82 -19.62
C VAL A 101 -4.90 10.20 -20.78
N ILE A 102 -6.09 9.66 -20.53
CA ILE A 102 -6.94 9.04 -21.56
C ILE A 102 -7.69 10.10 -22.38
N GLY A 103 -7.95 11.26 -21.80
CA GLY A 103 -8.78 12.33 -22.39
C GLY A 103 -10.28 12.09 -22.24
N ALA A 104 -10.71 11.15 -21.39
CA ALA A 104 -12.12 10.84 -21.18
C ALA A 104 -12.38 10.29 -19.77
N ALA A 105 -13.58 10.57 -19.23
CA ALA A 105 -14.08 9.98 -18.00
C ALA A 105 -14.59 8.55 -18.24
N ASP A 106 -13.67 7.59 -18.25
CA ASP A 106 -13.95 6.16 -18.50
C ASP A 106 -13.86 5.33 -17.21
N GLU A 107 -15.00 5.04 -16.59
CA GLU A 107 -15.07 4.20 -15.39
C GLU A 107 -14.49 2.80 -15.57
N THR A 108 -14.61 2.21 -16.76
CA THR A 108 -14.08 0.86 -17.03
C THR A 108 -12.57 0.90 -17.01
N ALA A 109 -11.95 1.91 -17.63
CA ALA A 109 -10.52 2.13 -17.56
C ALA A 109 -10.03 2.34 -16.12
N ALA A 110 -10.79 3.08 -15.30
CA ALA A 110 -10.49 3.28 -13.88
C ALA A 110 -10.52 1.97 -13.09
N ARG A 111 -11.55 1.14 -13.27
CA ARG A 111 -11.65 -0.18 -12.62
C ARG A 111 -10.55 -1.13 -13.10
N LEU A 112 -10.18 -1.08 -14.39
CA LEU A 112 -9.07 -1.88 -14.92
C LEU A 112 -7.72 -1.45 -14.35
N LEU A 113 -7.49 -0.15 -14.13
CA LEU A 113 -6.31 0.32 -13.40
C LEU A 113 -6.28 -0.25 -11.99
N ILE A 114 -7.40 -0.21 -11.26
CA ILE A 114 -7.52 -0.82 -9.94
C ILE A 114 -7.28 -2.34 -9.98
N ALA A 115 -7.78 -3.05 -11.00
CA ALA A 115 -7.53 -4.48 -11.20
C ALA A 115 -6.04 -4.80 -11.41
N VAL A 116 -5.31 -3.95 -12.14
CA VAL A 116 -3.85 -4.05 -12.30
C VAL A 116 -3.17 -3.85 -10.94
N LEU A 117 -3.49 -2.78 -10.21
CA LEU A 117 -2.91 -2.51 -8.90
C LEU A 117 -3.20 -3.63 -7.89
N GLY A 118 -4.43 -4.16 -7.89
CA GLY A 118 -4.82 -5.30 -7.08
C GLY A 118 -4.07 -6.60 -7.44
N THR A 119 -3.70 -6.78 -8.72
CA THR A 119 -2.84 -7.90 -9.15
C THR A 119 -1.39 -7.69 -8.70
N VAL A 120 -0.87 -6.46 -8.77
CA VAL A 120 0.47 -6.14 -8.25
C VAL A 120 0.52 -6.34 -6.72
N MET A 121 -0.57 -6.03 -6.01
CA MET A 121 -0.68 -6.31 -4.58
C MET A 121 -0.59 -7.82 -4.28
N VAL A 122 -1.13 -8.71 -5.13
CA VAL A 122 -0.93 -10.17 -4.99
C VAL A 122 0.54 -10.55 -5.10
N LEU A 123 1.29 -9.92 -6.02
CA LEU A 123 2.74 -10.10 -6.11
C LEU A 123 3.45 -9.59 -4.83
N PHE A 124 3.06 -8.45 -4.28
CA PHE A 124 3.63 -7.96 -3.01
C PHE A 124 3.37 -8.93 -1.87
N THR A 125 2.16 -9.49 -1.77
CA THR A 125 1.82 -10.52 -0.79
C THR A 125 2.69 -11.77 -0.95
N PHE A 126 2.91 -12.25 -2.19
CA PHE A 126 3.87 -13.33 -2.45
C PHE A 126 5.25 -12.98 -1.90
N LEU A 127 5.77 -11.79 -2.20
CA LEU A 127 7.10 -11.37 -1.79
C LEU A 127 7.25 -11.26 -0.28
N ILE A 128 6.22 -10.73 0.42
CA ILE A 128 6.18 -10.64 1.88
C ILE A 128 6.14 -12.05 2.49
N GLY A 129 5.20 -12.91 2.07
CA GLY A 129 5.11 -14.29 2.58
C GLY A 129 6.39 -15.08 2.31
N ARG A 130 6.95 -14.93 1.11
CA ARG A 130 8.25 -15.47 0.71
C ARG A 130 9.38 -14.93 1.57
N ARG A 131 9.30 -13.71 2.11
CA ARG A 131 10.31 -13.11 2.97
C ARG A 131 10.18 -13.53 4.43
N VAL A 132 8.96 -13.80 4.89
CA VAL A 132 8.67 -14.27 6.26
C VAL A 132 9.00 -15.74 6.41
N ALA A 133 8.30 -16.64 5.71
CA ALA A 133 8.36 -18.07 5.97
C ALA A 133 8.71 -18.96 4.76
N GLY A 134 9.05 -18.34 3.62
CA GLY A 134 9.61 -19.03 2.46
C GLY A 134 8.62 -19.14 1.30
N VAL A 135 9.07 -19.74 0.20
CA VAL A 135 8.37 -19.72 -1.09
C VAL A 135 6.97 -20.32 -1.00
N ALA A 136 6.79 -21.45 -0.31
CA ALA A 136 5.50 -22.09 -0.14
C ALA A 136 4.47 -21.15 0.54
N VAL A 137 4.87 -20.50 1.62
CA VAL A 137 4.00 -19.53 2.32
C VAL A 137 3.70 -18.32 1.43
N GLY A 138 4.67 -17.86 0.66
CA GLY A 138 4.44 -16.81 -0.34
C GLY A 138 3.38 -17.21 -1.37
N LEU A 139 3.46 -18.41 -1.94
CA LEU A 139 2.50 -18.91 -2.93
C LEU A 139 1.11 -19.08 -2.33
N ILE A 140 1.01 -19.67 -1.13
CA ILE A 140 -0.27 -19.85 -0.42
C ILE A 140 -0.90 -18.49 -0.13
N ALA A 141 -0.15 -17.54 0.43
CA ALA A 141 -0.67 -16.20 0.71
C ALA A 141 -1.14 -15.49 -0.56
N ALA A 142 -0.37 -15.58 -1.65
CA ALA A 142 -0.74 -15.01 -2.93
C ALA A 142 -2.01 -15.66 -3.51
N ALA A 143 -2.13 -16.99 -3.45
CA ALA A 143 -3.31 -17.71 -3.92
C ALA A 143 -4.57 -17.32 -3.14
N LEU A 144 -4.49 -17.28 -1.80
CA LEU A 144 -5.62 -16.88 -0.94
C LEU A 144 -6.11 -15.46 -1.27
N VAL A 145 -5.19 -14.52 -1.47
CA VAL A 145 -5.55 -13.13 -1.78
C VAL A 145 -5.98 -12.96 -3.24
N ALA A 146 -5.44 -13.76 -4.16
CA ALA A 146 -5.86 -13.77 -5.56
C ALA A 146 -7.34 -14.11 -5.72
N THR A 147 -7.85 -15.04 -4.90
CA THR A 147 -9.21 -15.58 -4.99
C THR A 147 -10.16 -15.09 -3.90
N TYR A 148 -9.75 -14.16 -3.03
CA TYR A 148 -10.60 -13.67 -1.94
C TYR A 148 -11.81 -12.87 -2.48
N PRO A 149 -13.06 -13.36 -2.31
CA PRO A 149 -14.23 -12.83 -3.02
C PRO A 149 -14.51 -11.35 -2.75
N THR A 150 -14.51 -10.94 -1.48
CA THR A 150 -14.79 -9.55 -1.08
C THR A 150 -13.80 -8.56 -1.69
N TYR A 151 -12.52 -8.94 -1.80
CA TYR A 151 -11.55 -8.07 -2.44
C TYR A 151 -11.77 -7.97 -3.95
N ILE A 152 -12.13 -9.07 -4.62
CA ILE A 152 -12.45 -9.06 -6.05
C ILE A 152 -13.64 -8.14 -6.32
N GLU A 153 -14.70 -8.24 -5.51
CA GLU A 153 -15.89 -7.39 -5.64
C GLU A 153 -15.57 -5.89 -5.44
N ASN A 154 -14.82 -5.56 -4.39
CA ASN A 154 -14.42 -4.17 -4.11
C ASN A 154 -13.61 -3.55 -5.27
N ASN A 155 -12.86 -4.36 -6.04
CA ASN A 155 -12.13 -3.88 -7.22
C ASN A 155 -13.10 -3.42 -8.32
N GLY A 156 -14.15 -4.18 -8.60
CA GLY A 156 -15.16 -3.82 -9.60
C GLY A 156 -16.04 -2.64 -9.19
N GLN A 157 -16.18 -2.39 -7.90
CA GLN A 157 -17.00 -1.28 -7.38
C GLN A 157 -16.27 0.07 -7.32
N LEU A 158 -14.99 0.14 -7.71
CA LEU A 158 -14.18 1.37 -7.62
C LEU A 158 -14.23 2.01 -6.22
N LEU A 159 -13.98 1.18 -5.20
CA LEU A 159 -13.88 1.60 -3.81
C LEU A 159 -12.44 1.98 -3.44
N SER A 160 -12.25 2.59 -2.26
CA SER A 160 -10.93 3.01 -1.75
C SER A 160 -10.06 1.84 -1.28
N GLU A 161 -10.70 0.75 -0.89
CA GLU A 161 -10.16 -0.42 -0.22
C GLU A 161 -9.10 -1.15 -1.07
N PRO A 162 -9.33 -1.41 -2.37
CA PRO A 162 -8.32 -2.03 -3.21
C PRO A 162 -7.03 -1.22 -3.31
N LEU A 163 -7.16 0.10 -3.48
CA LEU A 163 -6.02 1.02 -3.55
C LEU A 163 -5.29 1.07 -2.21
N ALA A 164 -6.02 1.16 -1.10
CA ALA A 164 -5.45 1.12 0.24
C ALA A 164 -4.67 -0.19 0.50
N ALA A 165 -5.21 -1.35 0.11
CA ALA A 165 -4.52 -2.64 0.26
C ALA A 165 -3.23 -2.71 -0.57
N PHE A 166 -3.26 -2.20 -1.81
CA PHE A 166 -2.07 -2.07 -2.65
C PHE A 166 -1.00 -1.18 -2.00
N LEU A 167 -1.39 -0.01 -1.51
CA LEU A 167 -0.47 0.95 -0.88
C LEU A 167 0.10 0.41 0.44
N LEU A 168 -0.72 -0.26 1.25
CA LEU A 168 -0.29 -0.88 2.49
C LEU A 168 0.72 -2.00 2.24
N THR A 169 0.40 -2.97 1.37
CA THR A 169 1.32 -4.08 1.06
C THR A 169 2.60 -3.61 0.37
N GLY A 170 2.50 -2.60 -0.52
CA GLY A 170 3.66 -1.94 -1.11
C GLY A 170 4.53 -1.25 -0.07
N GLY A 171 3.93 -0.53 0.87
CA GLY A 171 4.61 0.09 2.01
C GLY A 171 5.31 -0.92 2.91
N LEU A 172 4.65 -2.03 3.26
CA LEU A 172 5.25 -3.12 4.03
C LEU A 172 6.45 -3.74 3.31
N LEU A 173 6.31 -4.03 2.02
CA LEU A 173 7.40 -4.58 1.22
C LEU A 173 8.57 -3.58 1.13
N ALA A 174 8.27 -2.28 0.96
CA ALA A 174 9.26 -1.22 0.96
C ALA A 174 9.99 -1.10 2.30
N VAL A 175 9.30 -1.27 3.44
CA VAL A 175 9.92 -1.30 4.78
C VAL A 175 10.91 -2.46 4.88
N LEU A 176 10.52 -3.65 4.44
CA LEU A 176 11.40 -4.83 4.45
C LEU A 176 12.66 -4.58 3.60
N TRP A 177 12.49 -3.99 2.42
CA TRP A 177 13.60 -3.62 1.55
C TRP A 177 14.48 -2.51 2.13
N ALA A 178 13.89 -1.49 2.77
CA ALA A 178 14.64 -0.38 3.37
C ALA A 178 15.46 -0.85 4.57
N ALA A 179 14.91 -1.77 5.38
CA ALA A 179 15.60 -2.35 6.52
C ALA A 179 16.87 -3.14 6.14
N GLU A 180 16.92 -3.70 4.92
CA GLU A 180 18.13 -4.36 4.40
C GLU A 180 19.20 -3.36 3.94
N ARG A 181 18.82 -2.09 3.75
CA ARG A 181 19.74 -1.05 3.29
C ARG A 181 20.25 -0.21 4.45
N ARG A 182 21.58 -0.01 4.48
CA ARG A 182 22.23 0.91 5.44
C ARG A 182 22.13 2.38 5.01
N ARG A 183 21.10 2.80 4.25
CA ARG A 183 20.99 4.16 3.73
C ARG A 183 19.66 4.80 4.13
N LEU A 184 19.70 6.01 4.69
CA LEU A 184 18.50 6.72 5.14
C LEU A 184 17.50 6.98 4.01
N ILE A 185 18.00 7.27 2.80
CA ILE A 185 17.16 7.50 1.61
C ILE A 185 16.27 6.31 1.27
N ALA A 186 16.61 5.09 1.70
CA ALA A 186 15.78 3.91 1.46
C ALA A 186 14.41 4.01 2.17
N TRP A 187 14.32 4.80 3.24
CA TRP A 187 13.08 5.03 4.00
C TRP A 187 12.10 6.00 3.35
N VAL A 188 12.50 6.71 2.28
CA VAL A 188 11.60 7.59 1.52
C VAL A 188 10.47 6.78 0.90
N LEU A 189 10.79 5.65 0.26
CA LEU A 189 9.78 4.84 -0.46
C LEU A 189 8.66 4.33 0.47
N PRO A 190 8.94 3.74 1.66
CA PRO A 190 7.91 3.46 2.66
C PRO A 190 7.04 4.66 3.02
N GLY A 191 7.67 5.82 3.26
CA GLY A 191 6.96 7.04 3.60
C GLY A 191 6.02 7.52 2.50
N LEU A 192 6.44 7.43 1.23
CA LEU A 192 5.59 7.76 0.09
C LEU A 192 4.37 6.83 0.00
N PHE A 193 4.55 5.52 0.17
CA PHE A 193 3.44 4.56 0.21
C PHE A 193 2.47 4.84 1.35
N PHE A 194 2.98 5.09 2.56
CA PHE A 194 2.14 5.37 3.73
C PHE A 194 1.48 6.75 3.68
N GLY A 195 2.12 7.75 3.07
CA GLY A 195 1.50 9.05 2.79
C GLY A 195 0.34 8.93 1.79
N ALA A 196 0.54 8.20 0.69
CA ALA A 196 -0.51 7.93 -0.28
C ALA A 196 -1.65 7.08 0.33
N LEU A 197 -1.31 6.12 1.20
CA LEU A 197 -2.29 5.33 1.96
C LEU A 197 -3.14 6.23 2.85
N THR A 198 -2.51 7.17 3.56
CA THR A 198 -3.20 8.17 4.40
C THR A 198 -4.11 9.07 3.58
N LEU A 199 -3.68 9.50 2.39
CA LEU A 199 -4.54 10.26 1.46
C LEU A 199 -5.73 9.45 0.95
N THR A 200 -5.57 8.14 0.81
CA THR A 200 -6.65 7.25 0.35
C THR A 200 -7.62 6.96 1.47
N ARG A 201 -7.11 6.75 2.69
CA ARG A 201 -7.88 6.41 3.90
C ARG A 201 -7.20 7.00 5.14
N PRO A 202 -7.66 8.15 5.65
CA PRO A 202 -7.03 8.90 6.74
C PRO A 202 -6.83 8.11 8.03
N GLU A 203 -7.69 7.13 8.32
CA GLU A 203 -7.56 6.26 9.49
C GLU A 203 -6.26 5.44 9.49
N TYR A 204 -5.66 5.20 8.32
CA TYR A 204 -4.37 4.53 8.19
C TYR A 204 -3.19 5.44 8.56
N GLN A 205 -3.42 6.71 8.89
CA GLN A 205 -2.39 7.58 9.49
C GLN A 205 -1.81 6.97 10.77
N ALA A 206 -2.65 6.28 11.56
CA ALA A 206 -2.19 5.57 12.75
C ALA A 206 -1.18 4.45 12.40
N ILE A 207 -1.38 3.77 11.26
CA ILE A 207 -0.46 2.74 10.76
C ILE A 207 0.88 3.39 10.34
N THR A 208 0.85 4.56 9.70
CA THR A 208 2.07 5.31 9.37
C THR A 208 2.92 5.59 10.61
N PHE A 209 2.30 6.06 11.70
CA PHE A 209 3.03 6.33 12.95
C PHE A 209 3.48 5.06 13.67
N ALA A 210 2.66 4.00 13.68
CA ALA A 210 3.05 2.71 14.24
C ALA A 210 4.28 2.14 13.53
N PHE A 211 4.34 2.22 12.19
CA PHE A 211 5.52 1.80 11.43
C PHE A 211 6.72 2.71 11.64
N ALA A 212 6.53 4.04 11.72
CA ALA A 212 7.63 4.94 12.05
C ALA A 212 8.23 4.62 13.43
N ALA A 213 7.40 4.31 14.44
CA ALA A 213 7.85 3.87 15.75
C ALA A 213 8.58 2.52 15.71
N LEU A 214 8.09 1.57 14.90
CA LEU A 214 8.78 0.29 14.69
C LEU A 214 10.15 0.48 14.04
N VAL A 215 10.24 1.35 13.03
CA VAL A 215 11.50 1.70 12.34
C VAL A 215 12.47 2.37 13.31
N LEU A 216 11.99 3.34 14.10
CA LEU A 216 12.75 3.98 15.17
C LEU A 216 13.34 2.93 16.11
N TRP A 217 12.50 2.08 16.68
CA TRP A 217 12.91 1.06 17.65
C TRP A 217 13.92 0.10 17.06
N ARG A 218 13.67 -0.42 15.86
CA ARG A 218 14.54 -1.40 15.22
C ARG A 218 15.90 -0.79 14.84
N ALA A 219 15.92 0.38 14.20
CA ALA A 219 17.18 1.03 13.84
C ALA A 219 17.93 1.58 15.06
N TRP A 220 17.22 1.92 16.16
CA TRP A 220 17.85 2.22 17.44
C TRP A 220 18.61 1.00 17.99
N ARG A 221 17.96 -0.17 18.03
CA ARG A 221 18.59 -1.42 18.49
C ARG A 221 19.77 -1.84 17.61
N ASP A 222 19.66 -1.66 16.30
CA ASP A 222 20.68 -2.13 15.35
C ASP A 222 21.87 -1.15 15.21
N ALA A 223 21.65 0.17 15.36
CA ALA A 223 22.66 1.17 14.99
C ALA A 223 22.62 2.50 15.79
N GLY A 224 21.90 2.54 16.92
CA GLY A 224 21.88 3.69 17.84
C GLY A 224 20.71 4.66 17.62
N LEU A 225 20.38 5.42 18.68
CA LEU A 225 19.16 6.23 18.75
C LEU A 225 19.07 7.28 17.63
N LEU A 226 20.16 8.01 17.38
CA LEU A 226 20.20 9.06 16.34
C LEU A 226 19.79 8.52 14.97
N ARG A 227 20.22 7.29 14.65
CA ARG A 227 19.91 6.65 13.38
C ARG A 227 18.48 6.13 13.32
N GLY A 228 17.95 5.64 14.44
CA GLY A 228 16.53 5.33 14.59
C GLY A 228 15.66 6.55 14.35
N VAL A 229 15.97 7.67 15.00
CA VAL A 229 15.23 8.94 14.85
C VAL A 229 15.31 9.43 13.41
N ALA A 230 16.49 9.43 12.80
CA ALA A 230 16.66 9.85 11.41
C ALA A 230 15.86 8.99 10.42
N ALA A 231 15.84 7.66 10.59
CA ALA A 231 15.08 6.77 9.73
C ALA A 231 13.56 6.99 9.85
N ALA A 232 13.06 7.09 11.09
CA ALA A 232 11.64 7.36 11.35
C ALA A 232 11.23 8.75 10.84
N ALA A 233 12.08 9.77 11.02
CA ALA A 233 11.85 11.11 10.51
C ALA A 233 11.75 11.12 8.98
N VAL A 234 12.60 10.38 8.25
CA VAL A 234 12.49 10.28 6.79
C VAL A 234 11.16 9.67 6.35
N VAL A 235 10.66 8.63 7.03
CA VAL A 235 9.34 8.05 6.74
C VAL A 235 8.24 9.09 6.94
N VAL A 236 8.24 9.78 8.10
CA VAL A 236 7.21 10.78 8.45
C VAL A 236 7.26 11.96 7.50
N ILE A 237 8.45 12.49 7.19
CA ILE A 237 8.61 13.61 6.26
C ILE A 237 8.14 13.23 4.86
N ALA A 238 8.53 12.05 4.36
CA ALA A 238 8.08 11.60 3.04
C ALA A 238 6.56 11.40 2.98
N ALA A 239 5.95 10.85 4.04
CA ALA A 239 4.49 10.74 4.13
C ALA A 239 3.82 12.12 4.19
N ALA A 240 4.36 13.04 4.98
CA ALA A 240 3.87 14.41 5.10
C ALA A 240 3.96 15.17 3.78
N LEU A 241 5.02 14.98 2.99
CA LEU A 241 5.14 15.62 1.67
C LEU A 241 4.06 15.18 0.68
N VAL A 242 3.55 13.95 0.81
CA VAL A 242 2.43 13.47 0.01
C VAL A 242 1.11 14.08 0.48
N VAL A 243 0.90 14.15 1.80
CA VAL A 243 -0.37 14.60 2.40
C VAL A 243 -0.49 16.14 2.42
N ALA A 244 0.61 16.86 2.59
CA ALA A 244 0.65 18.30 2.83
C ALA A 244 -0.03 19.14 1.73
N PRO A 245 0.13 18.87 0.42
CA PRO A 245 -0.55 19.64 -0.62
C PRO A 245 -2.08 19.63 -0.45
N TRP A 246 -2.63 18.47 -0.06
CA TRP A 246 -4.06 18.33 0.20
C TRP A 246 -4.50 19.10 1.46
N MET A 247 -3.71 19.02 2.53
CA MET A 247 -3.99 19.78 3.76
C MET A 247 -3.97 21.30 3.52
N VAL A 248 -3.01 21.79 2.74
CA VAL A 248 -2.92 23.20 2.37
C VAL A 248 -4.14 23.62 1.54
N ARG A 249 -4.53 22.80 0.55
CA ARG A 249 -5.77 23.04 -0.21
C ARG A 249 -6.98 23.12 0.70
N ASN A 250 -7.12 22.18 1.64
CA ASN A 250 -8.28 22.15 2.53
C ASN A 250 -8.33 23.36 3.45
N ARG A 251 -7.18 23.82 3.95
CA ARG A 251 -7.10 25.06 4.73
C ARG A 251 -7.62 26.26 3.93
N ILE A 252 -7.18 26.41 2.67
CA ILE A 252 -7.58 27.55 1.82
C ILE A 252 -9.07 27.50 1.44
N VAL A 253 -9.64 26.29 1.29
CA VAL A 253 -11.03 26.11 0.82
C VAL A 253 -12.05 26.13 1.96
N LEU A 254 -11.64 25.80 3.19
CA LEU A 254 -12.52 25.70 4.36
C LEU A 254 -12.41 26.88 5.33
N ASP A 255 -11.37 27.72 5.21
CA ASP A 255 -11.25 29.02 5.90
C ASP A 255 -12.15 30.07 5.22
#